data_AF-A0A6G2HIK8-F1
#
_entry.id   AF-A0A6G2HIK8-F1
#
_cell.length_a   1.000
_cell.length_b   1.000
_cell.length_c   1.000
_cell.angle_alpha   90.00
_cell.angle_beta   90.00
_cell.angle_gamma   90.00
#
_symmetry.space_group_name_H-M   'P 1'
#
loop_
_entity.id
_entity.type
_entity.pdbx_description
1 polymer ?
#
loop_
_entity_poly.entity_id
_entity_poly.type
_entity_poly.pdbx_seq_one_letter_code
_entity_poly.pdbx_strand_id
1 'polypeptide(L)'
;MSYIDNSSEAEYSTSELTDKEAAVELVGVLDIVSNYRQLLEDLRGDGWFRLRFRDDVSFSDICILSSAFLLERDESRDMGAVADWMVTNRANRLLDAVPSDVNVTPDESDALFSIGKSMFEIPKSGIEWKLRDLDDAEIADRSLGVLRDADLLEMTNDPLGHPSTWTATERLDEIKHTLIGVVDE
;
A
#
# COMPACT_ATOMS: atom_id res chain seq x y z
N MET A 1 22.25 -42.19 -11.34
CA MET A 1 20.99 -41.56 -10.92
C MET A 1 21.34 -40.20 -10.35
N SER A 2 21.32 -39.18 -11.21
CA SER A 2 21.53 -37.78 -10.85
C SER A 2 20.18 -37.20 -10.46
N TYR A 3 20.05 -36.78 -9.21
CA TYR A 3 18.89 -36.01 -8.75
C TYR A 3 19.03 -34.59 -9.33
N ILE A 4 18.05 -34.20 -10.14
CA ILE A 4 17.86 -32.81 -10.55
C ILE A 4 17.18 -32.14 -9.36
N ASP A 5 17.92 -31.26 -8.71
CA ASP A 5 17.42 -30.41 -7.64
C ASP A 5 16.59 -29.30 -8.29
N ASN A 6 15.28 -29.51 -8.33
CA ASN A 6 14.28 -28.51 -8.72
C ASN A 6 13.96 -27.63 -7.50
N SER A 7 14.98 -26.99 -6.93
CA SER A 7 14.77 -25.85 -6.05
C SER A 7 14.43 -24.64 -6.93
N SER A 8 13.19 -24.57 -7.39
CA SER A 8 12.63 -23.31 -7.86
C SER A 8 12.52 -22.40 -6.64
N GLU A 9 13.59 -21.65 -6.36
CA GLU A 9 13.44 -20.37 -5.69
C GLU A 9 12.43 -19.59 -6.51
N ALA A 10 11.19 -19.54 -6.01
CA ALA A 10 10.27 -18.52 -6.43
C ALA A 10 10.87 -17.20 -5.95
N GLU A 11 11.74 -16.61 -6.77
CA GLU A 11 11.80 -15.15 -6.85
C GLU A 11 10.36 -14.73 -7.00
N TYR A 12 9.77 -14.19 -5.93
CA TYR A 12 8.54 -13.42 -6.02
C TYR A 12 8.89 -12.15 -6.79
N SER A 13 9.11 -12.31 -8.09
CA SER A 13 9.17 -11.23 -9.02
C SER A 13 7.76 -10.68 -9.07
N THR A 14 7.54 -9.55 -8.42
CA THR A 14 6.32 -8.75 -8.54
C THR A 14 6.14 -8.18 -9.96
N SER A 15 6.91 -8.66 -10.94
CA SER A 15 6.90 -8.21 -12.34
C SER A 15 5.70 -8.65 -13.16
N GLU A 16 4.76 -9.41 -12.58
CA GLU A 16 3.54 -9.87 -13.28
C GLU A 16 2.25 -9.53 -12.50
N LEU A 17 2.26 -8.46 -11.71
CA LEU A 17 1.01 -7.92 -11.14
C LEU A 17 0.31 -7.08 -12.21
N THR A 18 -1.00 -7.27 -12.37
CA THR A 18 -1.80 -6.30 -13.13
C THR A 18 -1.74 -4.93 -12.45
N ASP A 19 -1.89 -3.85 -13.22
CA ASP A 19 -2.00 -2.46 -12.76
C ASP A 19 -2.89 -2.31 -11.51
N LYS A 20 -4.05 -2.99 -11.52
CA LYS A 20 -4.97 -3.01 -10.38
C LYS A 20 -4.47 -3.84 -9.18
N GLU A 21 -3.64 -4.86 -9.36
CA GLU A 21 -3.02 -5.62 -8.25
C GLU A 21 -1.88 -4.85 -7.61
N ALA A 22 -1.05 -4.18 -8.41
CA ALA A 22 -0.01 -3.29 -7.93
C ALA A 22 -0.61 -2.17 -7.06
N ALA A 23 -1.77 -1.62 -7.45
CA ALA A 23 -2.49 -0.62 -6.65
C ALA A 23 -2.97 -1.13 -5.28
N VAL A 24 -3.48 -2.37 -5.20
CA VAL A 24 -3.97 -2.95 -3.93
C VAL A 24 -2.81 -3.30 -3.01
N GLU A 25 -1.74 -3.83 -3.59
CA GLU A 25 -0.49 -4.09 -2.91
C GLU A 25 0.12 -2.80 -2.34
N LEU A 26 0.11 -1.73 -3.14
CA LEU A 26 0.52 -0.38 -2.76
C LEU A 26 -0.30 0.19 -1.61
N VAL A 27 -1.63 0.02 -1.61
CA VAL A 27 -2.49 0.42 -0.48
C VAL A 27 -2.02 -0.24 0.81
N GLY A 28 -1.74 -1.55 0.78
CA GLY A 28 -1.31 -2.30 1.97
C GLY A 28 0.05 -1.90 2.55
N VAL A 29 0.83 -1.07 1.85
CA VAL A 29 2.12 -0.54 2.35
C VAL A 29 2.17 0.99 2.37
N LEU A 30 1.09 1.67 1.99
CA LEU A 30 1.05 3.12 1.80
C LEU A 30 1.16 3.88 3.12
N ASP A 31 0.51 3.37 4.17
CA ASP A 31 0.62 3.88 5.53
C ASP A 31 2.06 3.70 6.07
N ILE A 32 2.69 2.54 5.81
CA ILE A 32 4.07 2.27 6.23
C ILE A 32 5.02 3.22 5.50
N VAL A 33 4.90 3.36 4.17
CA VAL A 33 5.72 4.28 3.38
C VAL A 33 5.50 5.72 3.84
N SER A 34 4.26 6.15 4.12
CA SER A 34 3.97 7.50 4.61
C SER A 34 4.60 7.76 5.97
N ASN A 35 4.48 6.80 6.90
CA ASN A 35 5.01 6.91 8.27
C ASN A 35 6.55 6.85 8.33
N TYR A 36 7.17 6.07 7.44
CA TYR A 36 8.61 5.83 7.43
C TYR A 36 9.36 6.52 6.29
N ARG A 37 8.71 7.40 5.52
CA ARG A 37 9.28 8.06 4.33
C ARG A 37 10.65 8.66 4.60
N GLN A 38 10.74 9.56 5.59
CA GLN A 38 11.99 10.25 5.89
C GLN A 38 13.12 9.27 6.20
N LEU A 39 12.82 8.24 7.01
CA LEU A 39 13.81 7.21 7.33
C LEU A 39 14.21 6.42 6.08
N LEU A 40 13.26 6.01 5.24
CA LEU A 40 13.54 5.26 4.00
C LEU A 40 14.36 6.10 3.00
N GLU A 41 14.09 7.40 2.89
CA GLU A 41 14.88 8.34 2.07
C GLU A 41 16.32 8.48 2.59
N ASP A 42 16.49 8.59 3.91
CA ASP A 42 17.81 8.66 4.54
C ASP A 42 18.59 7.34 4.33
N LEU A 43 17.92 6.18 4.47
CA LEU A 43 18.52 4.86 4.26
C LEU A 43 18.87 4.61 2.77
N ARG A 44 18.05 5.12 1.83
CA ARG A 44 18.30 5.02 0.39
C ARG A 44 19.63 5.65 -0.01
N GLY A 45 20.02 6.75 0.65
CA GLY A 45 21.28 7.46 0.39
C GLY A 45 22.53 6.70 0.85
N ASP A 46 22.40 5.82 1.84
CA ASP A 46 23.53 5.15 2.49
C ASP A 46 23.92 3.81 1.82
N GLY A 47 23.00 3.18 1.09
CA GLY A 47 23.18 1.83 0.57
C GLY A 47 23.12 0.78 1.68
N TRP A 48 24.14 -0.07 1.79
CA TRP A 48 24.21 -1.08 2.84
C TRP A 48 24.59 -0.47 4.19
N PHE A 49 23.74 -0.64 5.20
CA PHE A 49 23.96 -0.11 6.55
C PHE A 49 23.86 -1.19 7.63
N ARG A 50 24.42 -0.90 8.81
CA ARG A 50 24.34 -1.76 10.00
C ARG A 50 23.59 -1.06 11.11
N LEU A 51 22.56 -1.72 11.64
CA LEU A 51 21.76 -1.19 12.76
C LEU A 51 22.62 -0.76 13.97
N ARG A 52 23.70 -1.50 14.28
CA ARG A 52 24.60 -1.17 15.39
C ARG A 52 25.25 0.23 15.28
N PHE A 53 25.35 0.79 14.09
CA PHE A 53 25.99 2.07 13.83
C PHE A 53 24.99 3.19 13.54
N ARG A 54 23.69 2.95 13.74
CA ARG A 54 22.64 3.95 13.58
C ARG A 54 21.85 4.11 14.88
N ASP A 55 21.58 5.35 15.24
CA ASP A 55 20.81 5.73 16.44
C ASP A 55 19.38 6.20 16.08
N ASP A 56 19.13 6.42 14.79
CA ASP A 56 17.90 6.96 14.22
C ASP A 56 16.91 5.88 13.73
N VAL A 57 17.34 4.62 13.71
CA VAL A 57 16.50 3.45 13.37
C VAL A 57 16.55 2.43 14.49
N SER A 58 15.38 1.96 14.94
CA SER A 58 15.29 0.91 15.95
C SER A 58 15.16 -0.47 15.34
N PHE A 59 15.42 -1.52 16.13
CA PHE A 59 15.19 -2.89 15.68
C PHE A 59 13.72 -3.15 15.33
N SER A 60 12.78 -2.49 16.02
CA SER A 60 11.34 -2.59 15.72
C SER A 60 11.04 -2.03 14.32
N ASP A 61 11.66 -0.91 13.95
CA ASP A 61 11.49 -0.30 12.63
C ASP A 61 12.03 -1.22 11.54
N ILE A 62 13.19 -1.85 11.77
CA ILE A 62 13.73 -2.87 10.87
C ILE A 62 12.74 -4.03 10.69
N CYS A 63 12.13 -4.53 11.76
CA CYS A 63 11.15 -5.60 11.67
C CYS A 63 9.92 -5.20 10.85
N ILE A 64 9.39 -3.98 11.06
CA ILE A 64 8.23 -3.45 10.32
C ILE A 64 8.58 -3.32 8.84
N LEU A 65 9.66 -2.59 8.52
CA LEU A 65 10.07 -2.32 7.15
C LEU A 65 10.48 -3.59 6.39
N SER A 66 11.13 -4.54 7.06
CA SER A 66 11.50 -5.82 6.45
C SER A 66 10.26 -6.70 6.20
N SER A 67 9.29 -6.71 7.12
CA SER A 67 8.04 -7.47 6.94
C SER A 67 7.15 -6.88 5.83
N ALA A 68 7.30 -5.58 5.55
CA ALA A 68 6.70 -4.89 4.40
C ALA A 68 7.53 -5.00 3.11
N PHE A 69 8.62 -5.79 3.10
CA PHE A 69 9.54 -5.94 1.96
C PHE A 69 10.18 -4.62 1.49
N LEU A 70 10.30 -3.63 2.38
CA LEU A 70 10.93 -2.34 2.12
C LEU A 70 12.42 -2.34 2.48
N LEU A 71 12.83 -3.25 3.36
CA LEU A 71 14.23 -3.55 3.67
C LEU A 71 14.55 -5.02 3.41
N GLU A 72 15.74 -5.26 2.87
CA GLU A 72 16.33 -6.59 2.75
C GLU A 72 17.59 -6.72 3.60
N ARG A 73 17.86 -7.95 4.03
CA ARG A 73 19.03 -8.31 4.81
C ARG A 73 20.08 -8.96 3.90
N ASP A 74 21.35 -8.67 4.15
CA ASP A 74 22.46 -9.41 3.53
C ASP A 74 22.48 -10.86 4.02
N GLU A 75 22.00 -11.77 3.16
CA GLU A 75 21.95 -13.22 3.41
C GLU A 75 23.30 -13.91 3.20
N SER A 76 24.29 -13.25 2.60
CA SER A 76 25.63 -13.81 2.40
C SER A 76 26.41 -14.01 3.72
N ARG A 77 25.86 -13.51 4.82
CA ARG A 77 26.46 -13.56 6.15
C ARG A 77 25.82 -14.63 7.01
N ASP A 78 26.68 -15.39 7.69
CA ASP A 78 26.29 -16.45 8.62
C ASP A 78 25.22 -16.01 9.64
N MET A 79 24.32 -16.94 9.96
CA MET A 79 23.38 -16.81 11.07
C MET A 79 24.12 -16.54 12.38
N GLY A 80 24.07 -15.29 12.86
CA GLY A 80 24.74 -14.84 14.09
C GLY A 80 25.72 -13.68 13.89
N ALA A 81 26.10 -13.36 12.66
CA ALA A 81 26.84 -12.13 12.35
C ALA A 81 25.91 -10.90 12.45
N VAL A 82 26.52 -9.72 12.68
CA VAL A 82 25.78 -8.45 12.60
C VAL A 82 25.26 -8.29 11.17
N ALA A 83 23.93 -8.22 11.05
CA ALA A 83 23.23 -8.10 9.78
C ALA A 83 23.45 -6.72 9.17
N ASP A 84 23.73 -6.72 7.87
CA ASP A 84 23.68 -5.53 7.04
C ASP A 84 22.31 -5.50 6.35
N TRP A 85 21.78 -4.30 6.18
CA TRP A 85 20.46 -4.04 5.64
C TRP A 85 20.55 -3.03 4.50
N MET A 86 19.61 -3.08 3.57
CA MET A 86 19.50 -2.13 2.48
C MET A 86 18.03 -1.92 2.10
N VAL A 87 17.72 -0.73 1.58
CA VAL A 87 16.43 -0.42 0.97
C VAL A 87 16.25 -1.25 -0.30
N THR A 88 15.10 -1.91 -0.43
CA THR A 88 14.81 -2.75 -1.60
C THR A 88 14.55 -1.89 -2.84
N ASN A 89 14.73 -2.47 -4.03
CA ASN A 89 14.32 -1.82 -5.29
C ASN A 89 12.84 -1.43 -5.29
N ARG A 90 12.01 -2.22 -4.59
CA ARG A 90 10.59 -1.94 -4.37
C ARG A 90 10.40 -0.66 -3.57
N ALA A 91 11.04 -0.52 -2.41
CA ALA A 91 10.95 0.70 -1.61
C ALA A 91 11.42 1.93 -2.39
N ASN A 92 12.46 1.82 -3.22
CA ASN A 92 12.89 2.92 -4.10
C ASN A 92 11.78 3.35 -5.08
N ARG A 93 11.12 2.40 -5.75
CA ARG A 93 9.99 2.71 -6.64
C ARG A 93 8.83 3.35 -5.89
N LEU A 94 8.50 2.84 -4.70
CA LEU A 94 7.42 3.37 -3.87
C LEU A 94 7.70 4.80 -3.40
N LEU A 95 8.95 5.09 -3.01
CA LEU A 95 9.36 6.44 -2.63
C LEU A 95 9.29 7.43 -3.79
N ASP A 96 9.67 6.98 -5.01
CA ASP A 96 9.64 7.78 -6.22
C ASP A 96 8.20 8.03 -6.71
N ALA A 97 7.31 7.04 -6.57
CA ALA A 97 5.96 7.09 -7.10
C ALA A 97 4.95 7.75 -6.15
N VAL A 98 5.12 7.60 -4.84
CA VAL A 98 4.22 8.24 -3.86
C VAL A 98 4.72 9.68 -3.62
N PRO A 99 3.89 10.72 -3.83
CA PRO A 99 4.25 12.10 -3.52
C PRO A 99 4.51 12.30 -2.02
N SER A 100 5.43 13.20 -1.66
CA SER A 100 5.83 13.44 -0.27
C SER A 100 4.77 14.18 0.57
N ASP A 101 3.80 14.81 -0.09
CA ASP A 101 2.66 15.50 0.51
C ASP A 101 1.45 14.59 0.74
N VAL A 102 1.47 13.37 0.22
CA VAL A 102 0.42 12.38 0.44
C VAL A 102 0.74 11.59 1.71
N ASN A 103 -0.04 11.84 2.75
CA ASN A 103 -0.02 11.06 3.99
C ASN A 103 -1.33 10.29 4.12
N VAL A 104 -1.30 8.97 3.96
CA VAL A 104 -2.48 8.11 4.14
C VAL A 104 -2.49 7.55 5.55
N THR A 105 -3.60 7.72 6.26
CA THR A 105 -3.74 7.20 7.63
C THR A 105 -3.93 5.68 7.61
N PRO A 106 -3.63 4.97 8.72
CA PRO A 106 -3.91 3.54 8.82
C PRO A 106 -5.38 3.20 8.55
N ASP A 107 -6.32 4.02 9.04
CA ASP A 107 -7.75 3.82 8.84
C ASP A 107 -8.15 3.96 7.36
N GLU A 108 -7.59 4.96 6.65
CA GLU A 108 -7.78 5.12 5.21
C GLU A 108 -7.20 3.93 4.43
N SER A 109 -6.00 3.47 4.81
CA SER A 109 -5.33 2.32 4.20
C SER A 109 -6.15 1.04 4.35
N ASP A 110 -6.60 0.73 5.57
CA ASP A 110 -7.43 -0.43 5.88
C ASP A 110 -8.78 -0.38 5.14
N ALA A 111 -9.39 0.81 5.08
CA ALA A 111 -10.64 1.01 4.36
C ALA A 111 -10.50 0.74 2.86
N LEU A 112 -9.44 1.25 2.23
CA LEU A 112 -9.14 1.02 0.82
C LEU A 112 -8.78 -0.44 0.55
N PHE A 113 -8.02 -1.09 1.43
CA PHE A 113 -7.68 -2.50 1.33
C PHE A 113 -8.94 -3.38 1.37
N SER A 114 -9.96 -2.99 2.13
CA SER A 114 -11.22 -3.72 2.24
C SER A 114 -12.05 -3.80 0.95
N ILE A 115 -11.80 -2.89 0.00
CA ILE A 115 -12.47 -2.84 -1.31
C ILE A 115 -11.52 -3.10 -2.48
N GLY A 116 -10.21 -3.05 -2.25
CA GLY A 116 -9.17 -3.34 -3.21
C GLY A 116 -9.38 -2.65 -4.56
N LYS A 117 -9.40 -3.43 -5.64
CA LYS A 117 -9.53 -2.93 -7.02
C LYS A 117 -10.83 -2.16 -7.26
N SER A 118 -11.90 -2.43 -6.51
CA SER A 118 -13.20 -1.80 -6.70
C SER A 118 -13.21 -0.32 -6.31
N MET A 119 -12.18 0.18 -5.60
CA MET A 119 -12.04 1.62 -5.33
C MET A 119 -11.98 2.46 -6.61
N PHE A 120 -11.47 1.89 -7.71
CA PHE A 120 -11.37 2.60 -8.98
C PHE A 120 -12.73 2.79 -9.66
N GLU A 121 -13.69 1.91 -9.38
CA GLU A 121 -15.05 1.97 -9.92
C GLU A 121 -15.92 3.02 -9.19
N ILE A 122 -15.50 3.46 -7.99
CA ILE A 122 -16.20 4.51 -7.24
C ILE A 122 -16.17 5.84 -8.02
N PRO A 123 -17.33 6.47 -8.31
CA PRO A 123 -17.39 7.75 -8.99
C PRO A 123 -16.64 8.86 -8.23
N LYS A 124 -16.19 9.88 -8.98
CA LYS A 124 -15.51 11.05 -8.41
C LYS A 124 -16.39 11.80 -7.41
N SER A 125 -15.73 12.60 -6.58
CA SER A 125 -16.38 13.52 -5.65
C SER A 125 -17.43 14.40 -6.35
N GLY A 126 -18.51 14.69 -5.62
CA GLY A 126 -19.67 15.43 -6.12
C GLY A 126 -20.62 14.64 -7.03
N ILE A 127 -20.30 13.38 -7.38
CA ILE A 127 -21.22 12.49 -8.10
C ILE A 127 -21.94 11.61 -7.09
N GLU A 128 -23.27 11.66 -7.07
CA GLU A 128 -24.11 10.75 -6.29
C GLU A 128 -24.27 9.41 -7.01
N TRP A 129 -24.13 8.32 -6.27
CA TRP A 129 -24.26 6.97 -6.80
C TRP A 129 -24.87 6.01 -5.77
N LYS A 130 -25.42 4.90 -6.26
CA LYS A 130 -25.83 3.76 -5.42
C LYS A 130 -24.96 2.57 -5.76
N LEU A 131 -24.74 1.69 -4.80
CA LEU A 131 -23.92 0.50 -5.00
C LEU A 131 -24.34 -0.33 -6.22
N ARG A 132 -25.66 -0.46 -6.42
CA ARG A 132 -26.25 -1.17 -7.57
C ARG A 132 -25.98 -0.53 -8.94
N ASP A 133 -25.53 0.72 -8.96
CA ASP A 133 -25.23 1.46 -10.19
C ASP A 133 -23.76 1.22 -10.61
N LEU A 134 -22.97 0.52 -9.79
CA LEU A 134 -21.59 0.14 -10.08
C LEU A 134 -21.54 -1.30 -10.58
N ASP A 135 -21.65 -1.47 -11.90
CA ASP A 135 -21.82 -2.79 -12.54
C ASP A 135 -20.64 -3.76 -12.28
N ASP A 136 -19.42 -3.24 -12.14
CA ASP A 136 -18.18 -4.01 -11.99
C ASP A 136 -17.58 -3.96 -10.57
N ALA A 137 -18.27 -3.35 -9.60
CA ALA A 137 -17.75 -3.18 -8.24
C ALA A 137 -18.21 -4.29 -7.30
N GLU A 138 -17.27 -5.07 -6.77
CA GLU A 138 -17.53 -6.09 -5.74
C GLU A 138 -17.34 -5.50 -4.33
N ILE A 139 -18.14 -4.48 -4.00
CA ILE A 139 -18.07 -3.82 -2.68
C ILE A 139 -19.15 -4.37 -1.76
N ALA A 140 -18.73 -4.94 -0.62
CA ALA A 140 -19.68 -5.37 0.41
C ALA A 140 -20.30 -4.16 1.13
N ASP A 141 -21.58 -4.22 1.51
CA ASP A 141 -22.27 -3.14 2.24
C ASP A 141 -21.51 -2.67 3.49
N ARG A 142 -20.89 -3.60 4.22
CA ARG A 142 -20.08 -3.27 5.39
C ARG A 142 -18.86 -2.42 5.05
N SER A 143 -18.27 -2.60 3.87
CA SER A 143 -17.10 -1.85 3.43
C SER A 143 -17.44 -0.40 3.13
N LEU A 144 -18.69 -0.11 2.71
CA LEU A 144 -19.19 1.27 2.58
C LEU A 144 -19.22 1.99 3.93
N GLY A 145 -19.57 1.26 5.00
CA GLY A 145 -19.48 1.76 6.37
C GLY A 145 -18.04 2.10 6.76
N VAL A 146 -17.10 1.19 6.49
CA VAL A 146 -15.67 1.40 6.79
C VAL A 146 -15.10 2.61 6.03
N LEU A 147 -15.42 2.74 4.74
CA LEU A 147 -14.99 3.90 3.94
C LEU A 147 -15.57 5.21 4.47
N ARG A 148 -16.82 5.19 4.95
CA ARG A 148 -17.43 6.36 5.59
C ARG A 148 -16.76 6.70 6.91
N ASP A 149 -16.46 5.70 7.73
CA ASP A 149 -15.81 5.90 9.03
C ASP A 149 -14.37 6.44 8.87
N ALA A 150 -13.73 6.15 7.74
CA ALA A 150 -12.44 6.70 7.33
C ALA A 150 -12.53 8.05 6.57
N ASP A 151 -13.70 8.71 6.55
CA ASP A 151 -13.95 9.98 5.84
C ASP A 151 -13.65 9.93 4.31
N LEU A 152 -13.73 8.74 3.69
CA LEU A 152 -13.55 8.54 2.25
C LEU A 152 -14.86 8.59 1.47
N LEU A 153 -15.99 8.33 2.15
CA LEU A 153 -17.34 8.42 1.58
C LEU A 153 -18.28 9.21 2.49
N GLU A 154 -19.21 9.92 1.86
CA GLU A 154 -20.34 10.56 2.52
C GLU A 154 -21.66 9.91 2.08
N MET A 155 -22.58 9.83 3.03
CA MET A 155 -23.94 9.35 2.78
C MET A 155 -24.85 10.56 2.53
N THR A 156 -25.40 10.69 1.32
CA THR A 156 -26.20 11.87 0.94
C THR A 156 -27.68 11.76 1.33
N ASN A 157 -28.14 10.56 1.70
CA ASN A 157 -29.47 10.35 2.25
C ASN A 157 -29.48 9.38 3.44
N ASP A 158 -30.28 9.70 4.46
CA ASP A 158 -30.54 8.77 5.57
C ASP A 158 -31.75 7.88 5.18
N PRO A 159 -31.58 6.58 4.95
CA PRO A 159 -32.54 5.79 4.21
C PRO A 159 -33.73 5.39 5.10
N LEU A 160 -34.87 6.03 4.87
CA LEU A 160 -36.19 5.51 5.26
C LEU A 160 -36.65 4.39 4.31
N GLY A 161 -35.86 3.32 4.17
CA GLY A 161 -36.19 2.15 3.35
C GLY A 161 -35.79 2.22 1.86
N HIS A 162 -35.03 3.23 1.45
CA HIS A 162 -34.43 3.31 0.11
C HIS A 162 -32.95 2.87 0.13
N PRO A 163 -32.37 2.43 -1.01
CA PRO A 163 -30.94 2.16 -1.08
C PRO A 163 -30.16 3.43 -0.80
N SER A 164 -29.21 3.34 0.13
CA SER A 164 -28.28 4.40 0.49
C SER A 164 -27.60 4.97 -0.75
N THR A 165 -27.56 6.30 -0.81
CA THR A 165 -26.84 7.05 -1.85
C THR A 165 -25.57 7.62 -1.23
N TRP A 166 -24.50 7.50 -1.99
CA TRP A 166 -23.14 7.79 -1.55
C TRP A 166 -22.50 8.79 -2.49
N THR A 167 -21.52 9.52 -1.95
CA THR A 167 -20.63 10.40 -2.70
C THR A 167 -19.22 10.24 -2.18
N ALA A 168 -18.24 10.20 -3.08
CA ALA A 168 -16.84 10.20 -2.70
C ALA A 168 -16.44 11.56 -2.11
N THR A 169 -15.59 11.56 -1.10
CA THR A 169 -14.97 12.81 -0.62
C THR A 169 -13.85 13.23 -1.57
N GLU A 170 -13.47 14.52 -1.53
CA GLU A 170 -12.30 15.02 -2.28
C GLU A 170 -11.03 14.22 -1.90
N ARG A 171 -10.96 13.78 -0.64
CA ARG A 171 -9.87 12.97 -0.12
C ARG A 171 -9.71 11.62 -0.82
N LEU A 172 -10.81 10.92 -1.08
CA LEU A 172 -10.77 9.66 -1.84
C LEU A 172 -10.27 9.90 -3.27
N ASP A 173 -10.66 11.00 -3.90
CA ASP A 173 -10.19 11.35 -5.25
C ASP A 173 -8.68 11.64 -5.28
N GLU A 174 -8.14 12.35 -4.29
CA GLU A 174 -6.69 12.60 -4.16
C GLU A 174 -5.90 11.29 -4.05
N ILE A 175 -6.36 10.37 -3.20
CA ILE A 175 -5.70 9.08 -3.02
C ILE A 175 -5.79 8.25 -4.31
N LYS A 176 -6.97 8.19 -4.95
CA LYS A 176 -7.15 7.50 -6.23
C LYS A 176 -6.23 8.07 -7.32
N HIS A 177 -6.12 9.39 -7.41
CA HIS A 177 -5.26 10.03 -8.40
C HIS A 177 -3.78 9.68 -8.17
N THR A 178 -3.35 9.67 -6.91
CA THR A 178 -2.01 9.25 -6.51
C THR A 178 -1.75 7.80 -6.92
N LEU A 179 -2.66 6.89 -6.56
CA LEU A 179 -2.56 5.47 -6.87
C LEU A 179 -2.52 5.19 -8.37
N ILE A 180 -3.31 5.91 -9.19
CA ILE A 180 -3.29 5.79 -10.66
C ILE A 180 -1.94 6.26 -11.20
N GLY A 181 -1.40 7.38 -10.68
CA GLY A 181 -0.08 7.88 -11.08
C GLY A 181 1.05 6.88 -10.83
N VAL A 182 0.95 6.06 -9.77
CA VAL A 182 1.93 4.99 -9.49
C VAL A 182 1.78 3.77 -10.40
N VAL A 183 0.58 3.56 -10.94
CA VAL A 183 0.21 2.38 -11.71
C VAL A 183 0.47 2.56 -13.21
N ASP A 184 0.32 3.79 -13.73
CA ASP A 184 0.45 4.11 -15.16
C ASP A 184 1.89 4.51 -15.59
N GLU A 185 2.89 4.41 -14.70
CA GLU A 185 4.34 4.62 -14.97
C GLU A 185 5.12 3.31 -15.18
#